data_AF-A0A397SS62-F1
#
_entry.id   AF-A0A397SS62-F1
#
_cell.length_a   1.000
_cell.length_b   1.000
_cell.length_c   1.000
_cell.angle_alpha   90.00
_cell.angle_beta   90.00
_cell.angle_gamma   90.00
#
_symmetry.space_group_name_H-M   'P 1'
#
loop_
_entity.id
_entity.type
_entity.pdbx_description
1 polymer ?
#
loop_
_entity_poly.entity_id
_entity_poly.type
_entity_poly.pdbx_seq_one_letter_code
_entity_poly.pdbx_strand_id
1 'polypeptide(L)' 'MAPEIFRGQKYTKASDIYSLGMIMWEIMTPFWDRNHDTELIIEICDGLRPPIITNEPEDCNYIDLMKKCWHSDPNKRPTI' A
#
# COMPACT_ATOMS: atom_id res chain seq x y z
N MET A 1 6.73 0.00 2.77
CA MET A 1 7.21 1.41 2.78
C MET A 1 6.68 2.13 1.54
N ALA A 2 6.43 3.44 1.63
CA ALA A 2 5.85 4.21 0.54
C ALA A 2 6.83 4.44 -0.63
N PRO A 3 6.36 4.43 -1.89
CA PRO A 3 7.23 4.53 -3.08
C PRO A 3 8.02 5.85 -3.13
N GLU A 4 7.47 6.95 -2.62
CA GLU A 4 8.19 8.22 -2.57
C GLU A 4 9.44 8.18 -1.68
N ILE A 5 9.44 7.35 -0.63
CA ILE A 5 10.59 7.21 0.28
C ILE A 5 11.72 6.44 -0.41
N PHE A 6 11.38 5.38 -1.16
CA PHE A 6 12.36 4.65 -1.97
C PHE A 6 12.97 5.53 -3.07
N ARG A 7 12.24 6.52 -3.56
CA ARG A 7 12.72 7.53 -4.53
C ARG A 7 13.53 8.66 -3.88
N GLY A 8 13.81 8.60 -2.58
CA GLY A 8 14.56 9.63 -1.86
C GLY A 8 13.79 10.94 -1.63
N GLN A 9 12.46 10.93 -1.77
CA GLN A 9 11.64 12.09 -1.44
C GLN A 9 11.49 12.24 0.08
N LYS A 10 11.09 13.44 0.50
CA LYS A 10 10.93 13.75 1.92
C LYS A 10 9.79 12.92 2.54
N TYR A 11 10.04 12.41 3.74
CA TYR A 11 9.00 11.78 4.56
C TYR A 11 7.86 12.75 4.88
N THR A 12 6.63 12.27 4.77
CA THR A 12 5.42 13.04 5.10
C THR A 12 4.41 12.16 5.83
N LYS A 13 3.37 12.78 6.41
CA LYS A 13 2.23 12.03 6.97
C LYS A 13 1.59 11.09 5.94
N ALA A 14 1.58 11.46 4.65
CA ALA A 14 1.04 10.58 3.61
C ALA A 14 1.85 9.28 3.48
N SER A 15 3.12 9.28 3.85
CA SER A 15 3.97 8.08 3.89
C SER A 15 3.62 7.15 5.06
N ASP A 16 3.21 7.70 6.20
CA ASP A 16 2.60 6.92 7.31
C ASP A 16 1.30 6.25 6.84
N ILE A 17 0.42 7.01 6.18
CA ILE A 17 -0.87 6.50 5.67
C ILE A 17 -0.69 5.36 4.67
N TYR A 18 0.32 5.45 3.80
CA TYR A 18 0.67 4.35 2.91
C TYR A 18 1.04 3.09 3.70
N SER A 19 1.89 3.23 4.71
CA SER A 19 2.34 2.12 5.54
C SER A 19 1.17 1.49 6.31
N LEU A 20 0.21 2.31 6.77
CA LEU A 20 -1.04 1.83 7.34
C LEU A 20 -1.86 1.00 6.34
N GLY A 21 -1.96 1.45 5.07
CA GLY A 21 -2.64 0.68 4.01
C GLY A 21 -1.99 -0.68 3.76
N MET A 22 -0.66 -0.76 3.81
CA MET A 22 0.06 -2.03 3.70
C MET A 22 -0.20 -2.96 4.89
N ILE A 23 -0.24 -2.43 6.12
CA ILE A 23 -0.57 -3.20 7.34
C ILE A 23 -2.00 -3.72 7.28
N MET A 24 -2.96 -2.88 6.84
CA MET A 24 -4.35 -3.30 6.64
C MET A 24 -4.45 -4.46 5.66
N TRP A 25 -3.70 -4.40 4.55
CA TRP A 25 -3.66 -5.48 3.59
C TRP A 25 -3.02 -6.76 4.17
N GLU A 26 -1.94 -6.64 4.93
CA GLU A 26 -1.27 -7.79 5.56
C GLU A 26 -2.17 -8.48 6.60
N ILE A 27 -3.03 -7.74 7.29
CA ILE A 27 -4.05 -8.32 8.19
C ILE A 27 -5.07 -9.16 7.41
N MET A 28 -5.47 -8.69 6.22
CA MET A 28 -6.48 -9.35 5.39
C MET A 28 -5.92 -10.56 4.62
N THR A 29 -4.68 -10.45 4.13
CA THR A 29 -3.99 -11.50 3.38
C THR A 29 -2.68 -11.82 4.10
N PRO A 30 -2.71 -12.64 5.18
CA PRO A 30 -1.58 -12.80 6.10
C PRO A 30 -0.32 -13.46 5.55
N PHE A 31 -0.25 -13.77 4.26
CA PHE A 31 0.93 -14.37 3.64
C PHE A 31 1.03 -13.97 2.17
N TRP A 32 2.00 -13.13 1.85
CA TRP A 32 2.47 -12.94 0.48
C TRP A 32 3.89 -13.46 0.37
N ASP A 33 4.01 -14.65 -0.20
CA ASP A 33 5.28 -15.33 -0.38
C ASP A 33 6.06 -14.68 -1.53
N ARG A 34 6.63 -13.52 -1.23
CA ARG A 34 7.45 -12.75 -2.13
C ARG A 34 8.68 -12.22 -1.41
N ASN A 35 9.82 -12.32 -2.09
CA ASN A 35 11.06 -11.76 -1.58
C ASN A 35 10.96 -10.24 -1.44
N HIS A 36 11.40 -9.74 -0.28
CA HIS A 36 11.44 -8.31 0.02
C HIS A 36 12.79 -7.72 -0.43
N ASP A 37 13.04 -7.78 -1.73
CA ASP A 37 14.29 -7.38 -2.36
C ASP A 37 14.16 -6.08 -3.18
N THR A 38 15.25 -5.69 -3.84
CA THR A 38 15.28 -4.48 -4.67
C THR A 38 14.35 -4.56 -5.88
N GLU A 39 14.10 -5.75 -6.42
CA GLU A 39 13.18 -5.93 -7.53
C GLU A 39 11.74 -5.59 -7.10
N LEU A 40 11.32 -6.07 -5.92
CA LEU A 40 10.04 -5.68 -5.35
C LEU A 40 9.93 -4.16 -5.14
N ILE A 41 10.99 -3.51 -4.67
CA ILE A 41 11.01 -2.05 -4.48
C ILE A 41 10.79 -1.31 -5.80
N ILE A 42 11.46 -1.74 -6.88
CA ILE A 42 11.31 -1.15 -8.21
C ILE A 42 9.86 -1.32 -8.68
N GLU A 43 9.30 -2.52 -8.57
CA GLU A 43 7.92 -2.76 -8.99
C GLU A 43 6.89 -1.96 -8.19
N ILE A 44 7.07 -1.81 -6.88
CA ILE A 44 6.21 -0.94 -6.05
C ILE A 44 6.26 0.51 -6.54
N CYS A 45 7.46 1.00 -6.90
CA CYS A 45 7.64 2.32 -7.48
C CYS A 45 6.92 2.43 -8.83
N ASP A 46 6.95 1.39 -9.65
CA ASP A 46 6.28 1.32 -10.95
C ASP A 46 4.76 1.13 -10.85
N GLY A 47 4.24 0.92 -9.64
CA GLY A 47 2.81 0.92 -9.36
C GLY A 47 2.24 -0.45 -9.03
N LEU A 48 3.08 -1.47 -8.88
CA LEU A 48 2.64 -2.77 -8.38
C LEU A 48 1.89 -2.60 -7.06
N ARG A 49 0.73 -3.24 -6.96
CA ARG A 49 0.01 -3.40 -5.71
C ARG A 49 -0.20 -4.88 -5.42
N PRO A 50 -0.15 -5.27 -4.12
CA PRO A 50 -0.39 -6.65 -3.77
C PRO A 50 -1.80 -7.10 -4.16
N PRO A 51 -1.98 -8.39 -4.49
CA PRO A 51 -3.29 -8.92 -4.82
C PRO A 51 -4.20 -8.90 -3.60
N ILE A 52 -5.48 -8.61 -3.82
CA ILE A 52 -6.51 -8.68 -2.78
C ILE A 52 -7.23 -10.01 -2.96
N ILE A 53 -6.91 -10.97 -2.11
CA ILE A 53 -7.57 -12.29 -2.10
C ILE A 53 -8.44 -12.33 -0.85
N THR A 54 -9.73 -12.07 -1.03
CA THR A 54 -10.71 -12.06 0.06
C THR A 54 -12.04 -12.62 -0.42
N ASN A 55 -12.78 -13.24 0.49
CA ASN A 55 -14.17 -13.65 0.26
C ASN A 55 -15.16 -12.51 0.55
N GLU A 56 -14.66 -11.37 1.02
CA GLU A 56 -15.46 -10.18 1.28
C GLU A 56 -15.87 -9.47 -0.02
N PRO A 57 -17.02 -8.78 -0.05
CA PRO A 57 -17.41 -7.97 -1.19
C PRO A 57 -16.37 -6.90 -1.50
N GLU A 58 -16.02 -6.70 -2.77
CA GLU A 58 -15.06 -5.67 -3.18
C GLU A 58 -15.44 -4.25 -2.73
N ASP A 59 -16.75 -4.01 -2.57
CA ASP A 59 -17.34 -2.76 -2.08
C ASP A 59 -17.36 -2.65 -0.54
N CYS A 60 -16.64 -3.51 0.17
CA CYS A 60 -16.46 -3.38 1.60
C CYS A 60 -15.69 -2.09 1.92
N ASN A 61 -16.21 -1.28 2.85
CA ASN A 61 -15.57 -0.04 3.31
C ASN A 61 -14.11 -0.24 3.75
N TYR A 62 -13.76 -1.42 4.26
CA TYR A 62 -12.38 -1.74 4.65
C TYR A 62 -11.45 -1.81 3.44
N ILE A 63 -11.87 -2.51 2.38
CA ILE A 63 -11.09 -2.68 1.15
C ILE A 63 -10.94 -1.35 0.42
N ASP A 64 -12.02 -0.55 0.35
CA ASP A 64 -11.96 0.79 -0.26
C ASP A 64 -11.03 1.73 0.52
N LEU A 65 -11.09 1.73 1.86
CA LEU A 65 -10.19 2.51 2.69
C LEU A 65 -8.73 2.08 2.51
N MET A 66 -8.46 0.78 2.59
CA MET A 66 -7.14 0.22 2.34
C MET A 66 -6.61 0.63 0.95
N LYS A 67 -7.44 0.54 -0.09
CA LYS A 67 -7.11 0.94 -1.46
C LYS A 67 -6.76 2.43 -1.57
N LYS A 68 -7.44 3.29 -0.81
CA LYS A 68 -7.13 4.72 -0.74
C LYS A 68 -5.82 4.98 0.01
N CYS A 69 -5.55 4.26 1.10
CA CYS A 69 -4.35 4.45 1.91
C CYS A 69 -3.05 4.20 1.14
N TRP A 70 -2.97 3.14 0.33
CA TRP A 70 -1.76 2.80 -0.44
C TRP A 70 -1.73 3.36 -1.88
N HIS A 71 -2.52 4.42 -2.16
CA HIS A 71 -2.56 5.04 -3.48
C HIS A 71 -1.17 5.57 -3.90
N SER A 72 -0.80 5.43 -5.17
CA SER A 72 0.53 5.84 -5.68
C SER A 72 0.80 7.32 -5.46
N ASP A 73 -0.16 8.18 -5.80
CA ASP A 73 -0.12 9.61 -5.51
C ASP A 73 -0.38 9.88 -4.01
N PRO A 74 0.58 10.46 -3.27
CA PRO A 74 0.41 10.81 -1.86
C PRO A 74 -0.76 11.76 -1.58
N ASN A 75 -1.13 12.61 -2.54
CA ASN A 75 -2.21 13.60 -2.35
C ASN A 75 -3.62 12.98 -2.45
N LYS A 76 -3.72 11.78 -3.02
CA LYS A 76 -4.98 11.03 -3.12
C LYS A 76 -5.20 10.11 -1.92
N ARG A 77 -4.23 10.05 -0.99
CA ARG A 77 -4.34 9.28 0.24
C ARG A 77 -5.21 10.04 1.24
N PRO A 78 -5.96 9.35 2.12
CA PRO A 78 -6.77 10.00 3.14
C PRO A 78 -5.93 10.88 4.06
N THR A 79 -6.47 12.02 4.44
CA THR A 79 -5.91 12.87 5.49
C THR A 79 -6.63 12.57 6.80
N ILE A 80 -5.86 12.36 7.86
CA ILE A 80 -6.35 12.22 9.25
C ILE A 80 -6.06 13.51 10.00
#